data_AF-A0A0K1JKQ9-F1
#
_entry.id   AF-A0A0K1JKQ9-F1
#
_cell.length_a   1.000
_cell.length_b   1.000
_cell.length_c   1.000
_cell.angle_alpha   90.00
_cell.angle_beta   90.00
_cell.angle_gamma   90.00
#
_symmetry.space_group_name_H-M   'P 1'
#
loop_
_entity.id
_entity.type
_entity.pdbx_description
1 polymer ?
#
loop_
_entity_poly.entity_id
_entity_poly.type
_entity_poly.pdbx_seq_one_letter_code
_entity_poly.pdbx_strand_id
1 'polypeptide(L)'
;MVFHRTPQRLRRRAVGKQLIEAGAPVVTDVYPEGLVWHEGPDARSAWAEIAPLLVTGARPSPRDLQWVGHIWKSDAGEVMLRFDGEH
;
A
#
# COMPACT_ATOMS: atom_id res chain seq x y z
N MET A 1 -6.72 17.01 -5.05
CA MET A 1 -6.88 15.72 -5.74
C MET A 1 -7.56 14.77 -4.78
N VAL A 2 -8.58 14.02 -5.23
CA VAL A 2 -9.34 13.09 -4.38
C VAL A 2 -9.16 11.68 -4.93
N PHE A 3 -8.80 10.74 -4.05
CA PHE A 3 -8.68 9.33 -4.37
C PHE A 3 -9.82 8.55 -3.74
N HIS A 4 -10.32 7.55 -4.45
CA HIS A 4 -11.36 6.65 -3.99
C HIS A 4 -10.83 5.23 -3.90
N ARG A 5 -11.14 4.54 -2.79
CA ARG A 5 -10.80 3.14 -2.60
C ARG A 5 -11.50 2.29 -3.65
N THR A 6 -10.74 1.49 -4.38
CA THR A 6 -11.30 0.45 -5.25
C THR A 6 -11.52 -0.85 -4.47
N PRO A 7 -12.39 -1.77 -4.93
CA PRO A 7 -12.51 -3.10 -4.33
C PRO A 7 -11.26 -3.99 -4.52
N GLN A 8 -10.25 -3.53 -5.28
CA GLN A 8 -9.06 -4.31 -5.55
C GLN A 8 -8.08 -4.27 -4.36
N ARG A 9 -7.91 -5.42 -3.70
CA ARG A 9 -6.82 -5.64 -2.75
C ARG A 9 -5.50 -5.85 -3.49
N LEU A 10 -4.43 -5.30 -2.95
CA LEU A 10 -3.09 -5.53 -3.46
C LEU A 10 -2.68 -6.99 -3.20
N ARG A 11 -2.17 -7.65 -4.25
CA ARG A 11 -1.49 -8.94 -4.16
C ARG A 11 0.01 -8.70 -4.33
N ARG A 12 0.82 -9.39 -3.51
CA ARG A 12 2.27 -9.18 -3.37
C ARG A 12 3.07 -9.07 -4.66
N ARG A 13 2.79 -9.88 -5.70
CA ARG A 13 3.83 -10.16 -6.72
C ARG A 13 3.72 -9.49 -8.08
N ALA A 14 2.53 -9.17 -8.59
CA ALA A 14 2.43 -8.65 -9.96
C ALA A 14 1.96 -7.20 -10.00
N VAL A 15 0.79 -6.93 -9.44
CA VAL A 15 0.12 -5.63 -9.63
C VAL A 15 0.80 -4.52 -8.81
N GLY A 16 1.21 -4.78 -7.56
CA GLY A 16 1.82 -3.75 -6.72
C GLY A 16 3.15 -3.25 -7.25
N LYS A 17 4.07 -4.18 -7.58
CA LYS A 17 5.38 -3.83 -8.13
C LYS A 17 5.26 -3.03 -9.44
N GLN A 18 4.38 -3.45 -10.36
CA GLN A 18 4.17 -2.75 -11.63
C GLN A 18 3.66 -1.31 -11.43
N LEU A 19 2.75 -1.09 -10.47
CA LEU A 19 2.22 0.24 -10.19
C LEU A 19 3.29 1.16 -9.57
N ILE A 20 4.12 0.64 -8.67
CA ILE A 20 5.26 1.39 -8.11
C ILE A 20 6.30 1.72 -9.18
N GLU A 21 6.60 0.77 -10.07
CA GLU A 21 7.51 1.01 -11.20
C GLU A 21 6.95 2.05 -12.18
N ALA A 22 5.63 2.12 -12.34
CA ALA A 22 4.93 3.15 -13.12
C ALA A 22 4.83 4.51 -12.40
N GLY A 23 5.33 4.63 -11.17
CA GLY A 23 5.35 5.89 -10.42
C GLY A 23 4.14 6.12 -9.50
N ALA A 24 3.34 5.09 -9.21
CA ALA A 24 2.23 5.22 -8.27
C ALA A 24 2.76 5.58 -6.86
N PRO A 25 2.18 6.60 -6.20
CA PRO A 25 2.48 6.92 -4.81
C PRO A 25 2.04 5.80 -3.86
N VAL A 26 2.72 5.75 -2.72
CA VAL A 26 2.39 4.87 -1.59
C VAL A 26 1.93 5.72 -0.42
N VAL A 27 0.81 5.32 0.18
CA VAL A 27 0.33 5.88 1.44
C VAL A 27 0.34 4.77 2.48
N THR A 28 0.95 5.02 3.62
CA THR A 28 0.88 4.17 4.80
C THR A 28 0.00 4.83 5.85
N ASP A 29 -0.74 4.01 6.60
CA ASP A 29 -1.52 4.44 7.76
C ASP A 29 -1.19 3.48 8.90
N VAL A 30 -0.26 3.88 9.77
CA VAL A 30 0.22 3.04 10.88
C VAL A 30 0.23 3.86 12.17
N TYR A 31 -0.20 3.27 13.27
CA TYR A 31 -0.21 3.94 14.56
C TYR A 31 1.16 3.84 15.24
N PRO A 32 1.70 4.91 15.86
CA PRO A 32 1.11 6.23 16.06
C PRO A 32 1.34 7.25 14.93
N GLU A 33 2.09 6.90 13.90
CA GLU A 33 2.56 7.81 12.84
C GLU A 33 1.43 8.44 12.01
N GLY A 34 0.29 7.75 11.87
CA GLY A 34 -0.85 8.16 11.05
C GLY A 34 -0.57 8.02 9.55
N LEU A 35 -1.17 8.91 8.75
CA LEU A 35 -1.05 8.89 7.29
C LEU A 35 0.27 9.49 6.83
N VAL A 36 1.09 8.68 6.14
CA VAL A 36 2.35 9.11 5.52
C VAL A 36 2.29 8.88 4.01
N TRP A 37 2.70 9.90 3.25
CA TRP A 37 2.72 9.89 1.79
C TRP A 37 4.14 9.75 1.26
N HIS A 38 4.37 8.79 0.35
CA HIS A 38 5.65 8.49 -0.26
C HIS A 38 5.55 8.53 -1.79
N GLU A 39 6.51 9.17 -2.44
CA GLU A 39 6.61 9.28 -3.90
C GLU A 39 7.98 8.87 -4.41
N GLY A 40 8.05 8.51 -5.70
CA GLY A 40 9.32 8.29 -6.38
C GLY A 40 10.20 7.24 -5.68
N PRO A 41 11.47 7.57 -5.35
CA PRO A 41 12.36 6.66 -4.61
C PRO A 41 11.80 6.21 -3.26
N ASP A 42 11.12 7.09 -2.52
CA ASP A 42 10.60 6.78 -1.19
C ASP A 42 9.44 5.78 -1.26
N ALA A 43 8.59 5.91 -2.30
CA ALA A 43 7.54 4.92 -2.57
C ALA A 43 8.12 3.53 -2.84
N ARG A 44 9.27 3.44 -3.51
CA ARG A 44 9.97 2.17 -3.77
C ARG A 44 10.53 1.57 -2.49
N SER A 45 11.14 2.39 -1.64
CA SER A 45 11.66 1.97 -0.33
C SER A 45 10.54 1.46 0.57
N ALA A 46 9.46 2.25 0.71
CA ALA A 46 8.29 1.85 1.49
C ALA A 46 7.68 0.55 0.97
N TRP A 47 7.54 0.38 -0.35
CA TRP A 47 7.05 -0.87 -0.93
C TRP A 47 7.97 -2.07 -0.64
N ALA A 48 9.29 -1.90 -0.68
CA ALA A 48 10.24 -2.96 -0.39
C ALA A 48 10.12 -3.47 1.06
N GLU A 49 9.80 -2.59 2.00
CA GLU A 49 9.56 -2.92 3.42
C GLU A 49 8.19 -3.58 3.64
N ILE A 50 7.15 -3.07 2.96
CA ILE A 50 5.76 -3.51 3.14
C ILE A 50 5.49 -4.85 2.43
N ALA A 51 6.01 -5.04 1.22
CA ALA A 51 5.65 -6.18 0.38
C ALA A 51 5.89 -7.56 1.04
N PRO A 52 7.00 -7.80 1.78
CA PRO A 52 7.23 -9.04 2.52
C PRO A 52 6.22 -9.31 3.65
N LEU A 53 5.56 -8.27 4.16
CA LEU A 53 4.65 -8.29 5.30
C LEU A 53 3.18 -8.15 4.90
N LEU A 54 2.90 -7.92 3.62
CA LEU A 54 1.56 -7.74 3.09
C LEU A 54 0.69 -8.99 3.30
N VAL A 55 -0.45 -8.87 3.95
CA VAL A 55 -1.37 -9.98 4.20
C VAL A 55 -2.15 -10.31 2.93
N THR A 56 -1.79 -11.42 2.28
CA THR A 56 -2.47 -11.90 1.05
C THR A 56 -3.48 -13.02 1.28
N GLY A 57 -3.72 -13.41 2.54
CA GLY A 57 -4.55 -14.57 2.91
C GLY A 57 -5.06 -14.50 4.36
N ALA A 58 -5.13 -15.64 5.05
CA ALA A 58 -5.47 -15.68 6.47
C ALA A 58 -4.46 -14.85 7.28
N ARG A 59 -4.96 -14.02 8.20
CA ARG A 59 -4.13 -13.14 9.04
C ARG A 59 -3.18 -14.00 9.91
N PRO A 60 -1.85 -13.80 9.84
CA PRO A 60 -0.94 -14.36 10.83
C PRO A 60 -1.28 -13.88 12.26
N SER A 61 -0.70 -14.50 13.28
CA SER A 61 -0.97 -14.12 14.68
C SER A 61 -0.65 -12.62 14.93
N PRO A 62 -1.41 -11.92 15.79
CA PRO A 62 -1.34 -10.47 16.05
C PRO A 62 -0.13 -10.05 16.91
N ARG A 63 1.06 -10.60 16.63
CA ARG A 63 2.32 -10.20 17.29
C ARG A 63 3.30 -9.53 16.34
N ASP A 64 3.02 -9.56 15.05
CA ASP A 64 3.86 -8.98 13.99
C ASP A 64 3.05 -7.92 13.25
N LEU A 65 3.69 -6.80 12.91
CA LEU A 65 3.09 -5.75 12.09
C LEU A 65 2.60 -6.33 10.76
N GLN A 66 1.31 -6.16 10.49
CA GLN A 66 0.64 -6.68 9.31
C GLN A 66 0.15 -5.54 8.42
N TRP A 67 0.44 -5.63 7.12
CA TRP A 67 -0.02 -4.63 6.17
C TRP A 67 -1.19 -5.14 5.34
N VAL A 68 -2.24 -4.34 5.26
CA VAL A 68 -3.37 -4.55 4.36
C VAL A 68 -3.34 -3.49 3.26
N GLY A 69 -3.12 -3.91 2.02
CA GLY A 69 -3.01 -3.00 0.87
C GLY A 69 -4.27 -2.92 0.01
N HIS A 70 -4.62 -1.71 -0.42
CA HIS A 70 -5.69 -1.43 -1.38
C HIS A 70 -5.21 -0.51 -2.51
N ILE A 71 -5.75 -0.72 -3.71
CA ILE A 71 -5.56 0.19 -4.83
C ILE A 71 -6.63 1.28 -4.74
N TRP A 72 -6.19 2.53 -4.82
CA TRP A 72 -7.05 3.71 -4.88
C TRP A 72 -6.87 4.38 -6.23
N LYS A 73 -7.93 5.02 -6.73
CA LYS A 73 -7.93 5.72 -8.01
C LYS A 73 -8.50 7.12 -7.88
N SER A 74 -7.91 8.08 -8.57
CA SER A 74 -8.51 9.41 -8.75
C SER A 74 -9.50 9.41 -9.91
N ASP A 75 -10.35 10.43 -9.99
CA ASP A 75 -11.24 10.62 -11.14
C ASP A 75 -10.48 10.87 -12.45
N ALA A 76 -9.23 11.32 -12.36
CA ALA A 76 -8.31 11.50 -13.49
C ALA A 76 -7.62 10.20 -13.92
N GLY A 77 -7.85 9.08 -13.22
CA GLY A 77 -7.29 7.78 -13.54
C GLY A 77 -5.93 7.49 -12.90
N GLU A 78 -5.43 8.38 -12.04
CA GLU A 78 -4.19 8.14 -11.31
C GLU A 78 -4.38 7.05 -10.27
N VAL A 79 -3.32 6.30 -10.01
CA VAL A 79 -3.35 5.16 -9.09
C VAL A 79 -2.48 5.46 -7.88
N MET A 80 -3.01 5.18 -6.70
CA MET A 80 -2.30 5.25 -5.42
C MET A 80 -2.44 3.90 -4.71
N LEU A 81 -1.38 3.46 -4.02
CA LEU A 81 -1.43 2.28 -3.16
C LEU A 81 -1.56 2.74 -1.71
N ARG A 82 -2.60 2.32 -0.99
CA ARG A 82 -2.74 2.57 0.45
C ARG A 82 -2.51 1.29 1.23
N PHE A 83 -1.72 1.36 2.30
CA PHE A 83 -1.45 0.27 3.22
C PHE A 83 -1.83 0.67 4.64
N ASP A 84 -2.70 -0.12 5.25
CA ASP A 84 -3.08 0.04 6.65
C ASP A 84 -2.24 -0.94 7.47
N GLY A 85 -1.49 -0.43 8.46
CA GLY A 85 -0.65 -1.20 9.37
C GLY A 85 -1.42 -1.56 10.64
N GLU A 86 -1.55 -2.86 10.90
CA GLU A 86 -2.23 -3.40 12.08
C GLU A 86 -1.20 -4.11 13.00
N HIS A 87 -1.32 -3.91 14.32
CA HIS A 87 -0.59 -4.64 15.36
C HIS A 87 -1.45 -5.78 15.94
#